data_AF-A0A163KAR8-F1
#
_entry.id   AF-A0A163KAR8-F1
#
_cell.length_a   1.000
_cell.length_b   1.000
_cell.length_c   1.000
_cell.angle_alpha   90.00
_cell.angle_beta   90.00
_cell.angle_gamma   90.00
#
_symmetry.space_group_name_H-M   'P 1'
#
loop_
_entity.id
_entity.type
_entity.pdbx_description
1 polymer ?
#
loop_
_entity_poly.entity_id
_entity_poly.type
_entity_poly.pdbx_seq_one_letter_code
_entity_poly.pdbx_strand_id
1 'polypeptide(L)'
;MACAANISNTVNGAITYNGTRYDILALAEWVSYQSWRKSGGLNGMPVAMIITQWGFEHGWGATGLADIQATLNFAFQRSACGYSGTYDNSRPSGRNLIFSTLRDGISAYAKLMIEGYIHVRYAYSRAGGNAPGIRAAVKALQDGYDPNYTGPASGFCHSQVFALNSYATRRIWAEHPYPGMDTTITNSNNTCLNSLMYIQKTDPNVYGLPNLY
;
A
#
# COMPACT_ATOMS: atom_id res chain seq x y z
N MET A 1 -18.58 8.12 16.23
CA MET A 1 -19.29 6.96 15.66
C MET A 1 -18.27 5.85 15.43
N ALA A 2 -18.64 4.58 15.58
CA ALA A 2 -17.71 3.46 15.37
C ALA A 2 -17.38 3.30 13.87
N CYS A 3 -16.18 2.79 13.58
CA CYS A 3 -15.74 2.49 12.23
C CYS A 3 -16.75 1.60 11.49
N ALA A 4 -16.95 1.81 10.18
CA ALA A 4 -17.80 0.93 9.38
C ALA A 4 -17.37 -0.54 9.57
N ALA A 5 -18.34 -1.45 9.74
CA ALA A 5 -18.06 -2.82 10.20
C ALA A 5 -17.10 -3.58 9.25
N ASN A 6 -17.28 -3.45 7.94
CA ASN A 6 -16.39 -4.05 6.94
C ASN A 6 -14.95 -3.50 6.99
N ILE A 7 -14.79 -2.19 7.21
CA ILE A 7 -13.48 -1.56 7.38
C ILE A 7 -12.83 -2.06 8.69
N SER A 8 -13.58 -2.04 9.79
CA SER A 8 -13.12 -2.56 11.09
C SER A 8 -12.68 -4.03 10.99
N ASN A 9 -13.46 -4.86 10.28
CA ASN A 9 -13.12 -6.27 10.06
C ASN A 9 -11.85 -6.45 9.24
N THR A 10 -11.50 -5.50 8.38
CA THR A 10 -10.24 -5.53 7.62
C THR A 10 -9.08 -5.11 8.49
N VAL A 11 -9.20 -3.97 9.18
CA VAL A 11 -8.15 -3.42 10.05
C VAL A 11 -7.79 -4.40 11.17
N ASN A 12 -8.79 -4.99 11.82
CA ASN A 12 -8.62 -5.95 12.91
C ASN A 12 -8.58 -7.41 12.42
N GLY A 13 -8.57 -7.60 11.10
CA GLY A 13 -8.58 -8.91 10.47
C GLY A 13 -7.20 -9.54 10.38
N ALA A 14 -7.18 -10.75 9.86
CA ALA A 14 -5.96 -11.49 9.60
C ALA A 14 -6.11 -12.38 8.37
N ILE A 15 -4.98 -12.77 7.81
CA ILE A 15 -4.88 -13.85 6.84
C ILE A 15 -4.07 -14.99 7.44
N THR A 16 -4.33 -16.22 7.00
CA THR A 16 -3.60 -17.41 7.42
C THR A 16 -2.78 -17.95 6.25
N TYR A 17 -1.48 -18.16 6.46
CA TYR A 17 -0.58 -18.74 5.48
C TYR A 17 0.27 -19.83 6.14
N ASN A 18 0.25 -21.05 5.58
CA ASN A 18 0.93 -22.24 6.12
C ASN A 18 0.71 -22.42 7.64
N GLY A 19 -0.54 -22.31 8.08
CA GLY A 19 -0.94 -22.47 9.49
C GLY A 19 -0.56 -21.30 10.41
N THR A 20 0.14 -20.29 9.92
CA THR A 20 0.50 -19.09 10.69
C THR A 20 -0.50 -17.97 10.41
N ARG A 21 -0.99 -17.33 11.48
CA ARG A 21 -1.87 -16.15 11.41
C ARG A 21 -1.03 -14.87 11.29
N TYR A 22 -1.43 -13.99 10.37
CA TYR A 22 -0.83 -12.68 10.16
C TYR A 22 -1.91 -11.60 10.22
N ASP A 23 -1.85 -10.76 11.25
CA ASP A 23 -2.79 -9.66 11.42
C ASP A 23 -2.50 -8.55 10.40
N ILE A 24 -3.56 -8.01 9.78
CA ILE A 24 -3.45 -7.00 8.72
C ILE A 24 -2.75 -5.74 9.21
N LEU A 25 -3.06 -5.29 10.42
CA LEU A 25 -2.43 -4.12 11.02
C LEU A 25 -0.91 -4.30 11.11
N ALA A 26 -0.44 -5.42 11.66
CA ALA A 26 0.98 -5.69 11.82
C ALA A 26 1.71 -5.77 10.46
N LEU A 27 1.06 -6.37 9.44
CA LEU A 27 1.57 -6.38 8.07
C LEU A 27 1.69 -4.96 7.49
N ALA A 28 0.69 -4.10 7.68
CA ALA A 28 0.73 -2.73 7.20
C ALA A 28 1.76 -1.87 7.95
N GLU A 29 1.88 -2.05 9.26
CA GLU A 29 2.94 -1.47 10.08
C GLU A 29 4.32 -1.88 9.58
N TRP A 30 4.51 -3.15 9.17
CA TRP A 30 5.78 -3.61 8.62
C TRP A 30 6.10 -2.89 7.30
N VAL A 31 5.15 -2.74 6.39
CA VAL A 31 5.36 -1.98 5.14
C VAL A 31 5.68 -0.51 5.43
N SER A 32 4.95 0.11 6.36
CA SER A 32 5.19 1.48 6.82
C SER A 32 6.62 1.62 7.37
N TYR A 33 7.06 0.68 8.20
CA TYR A 33 8.41 0.64 8.76
C TYR A 33 9.49 0.48 7.68
N GLN A 34 9.33 -0.46 6.74
CA GLN A 34 10.28 -0.61 5.63
C GLN A 34 10.40 0.67 4.79
N SER A 35 9.28 1.38 4.59
CA SER A 35 9.28 2.65 3.87
C SER A 35 9.99 3.77 4.63
N TRP A 36 9.88 3.79 5.96
CA TRP A 36 10.57 4.75 6.81
C TRP A 36 12.08 4.47 6.84
N ARG A 37 12.47 3.20 6.95
CA ARG A 37 13.88 2.80 6.90
C ARG A 37 14.56 3.20 5.60
N LYS A 38 13.91 2.93 4.45
CA LYS A 38 14.47 3.27 3.14
C LYS A 38 14.71 4.78 2.97
N SER A 39 13.97 5.64 3.66
CA SER A 39 14.16 7.08 3.58
C SER A 39 15.28 7.62 4.48
N GLY A 40 16.00 6.75 5.21
CA GLY A 40 16.94 7.17 6.25
C GLY A 40 16.25 7.82 7.45
N GLY A 41 14.97 7.52 7.65
CA GLY A 41 14.16 8.03 8.75
C GLY A 41 13.46 9.36 8.50
N LEU A 42 13.54 9.91 7.28
CA LEU A 42 13.04 11.25 6.92
C LEU A 42 11.55 11.29 6.56
N ASN A 43 11.03 10.24 5.92
CA ASN A 43 9.64 10.13 5.48
C ASN A 43 9.17 8.67 5.44
N GLY A 44 7.88 8.42 5.27
CA GLY A 44 7.33 7.06 5.23
C GLY A 44 5.87 7.04 4.81
N MET A 45 5.40 5.88 4.39
CA MET A 45 4.00 5.60 4.09
C MET A 45 3.22 5.47 5.40
N PRO A 46 2.09 6.17 5.58
CA PRO A 46 1.28 6.01 6.78
C PRO A 46 0.51 4.69 6.76
N VAL A 47 0.34 4.07 7.93
CA VAL A 47 -0.32 2.75 8.09
C VAL A 47 -1.74 2.75 7.53
N ALA A 48 -2.53 3.81 7.81
CA ALA A 48 -3.90 3.94 7.32
C ALA A 48 -3.98 3.89 5.79
N MET A 49 -3.02 4.51 5.08
CA MET A 49 -3.03 4.53 3.62
C MET A 49 -2.79 3.14 3.04
N ILE A 50 -1.88 2.37 3.63
CA ILE A 50 -1.57 1.00 3.21
C ILE A 50 -2.80 0.10 3.35
N ILE A 51 -3.41 0.07 4.54
CA ILE A 51 -4.60 -0.77 4.79
C ILE A 51 -5.75 -0.34 3.90
N THR A 52 -5.92 0.96 3.71
CA THR A 52 -7.02 1.50 2.89
C THR A 52 -6.84 1.15 1.43
N GLN A 53 -5.61 1.17 0.92
CA GLN A 53 -5.34 0.71 -0.44
C GLN A 53 -5.75 -0.76 -0.60
N TRP A 54 -5.33 -1.63 0.33
CA TRP A 54 -5.72 -3.05 0.31
C TRP A 54 -7.24 -3.23 0.39
N GLY A 55 -7.91 -2.44 1.24
CA GLY A 55 -9.36 -2.43 1.36
C GLY A 55 -10.09 -2.04 0.07
N PHE A 56 -9.62 -1.00 -0.62
CA PHE A 56 -10.19 -0.56 -1.89
C PHE A 56 -9.94 -1.55 -3.03
N GLU A 57 -8.76 -2.18 -3.06
CA GLU A 57 -8.45 -3.18 -4.08
C GLU A 57 -9.31 -4.44 -3.89
N HIS A 58 -9.38 -4.96 -2.66
CA HIS A 58 -10.01 -6.27 -2.40
C HIS A 58 -11.48 -6.19 -1.96
N GLY A 59 -12.02 -5.01 -1.70
CA GLY A 59 -13.45 -4.80 -1.39
C GLY A 59 -13.83 -4.87 0.10
N TRP A 60 -12.88 -4.65 1.00
CA TRP A 60 -13.06 -4.67 2.48
C TRP A 60 -13.70 -5.95 3.06
N GLY A 61 -13.64 -6.08 4.38
CA GLY A 61 -14.27 -7.15 5.14
C GLY A 61 -13.71 -8.55 4.85
N ALA A 62 -14.49 -9.56 5.22
CA ALA A 62 -14.05 -10.97 5.13
C ALA A 62 -13.78 -11.41 3.68
N THR A 63 -14.57 -10.96 2.71
CA THR A 63 -14.37 -11.28 1.30
C THR A 63 -13.06 -10.71 0.77
N GLY A 64 -12.71 -9.47 1.15
CA GLY A 64 -11.43 -8.88 0.76
C GLY A 64 -10.24 -9.60 1.39
N LEU A 65 -10.33 -9.98 2.66
CA LEU A 65 -9.28 -10.76 3.32
C LEU A 65 -9.11 -12.15 2.69
N ALA A 66 -10.20 -12.81 2.35
CA ALA A 66 -10.16 -14.10 1.65
C ALA A 66 -9.49 -13.98 0.28
N ASP A 67 -9.74 -12.89 -0.44
CA ASP A 67 -9.12 -12.64 -1.74
C ASP A 67 -7.61 -12.33 -1.63
N ILE A 68 -7.21 -11.53 -0.64
CA ILE A 68 -5.79 -11.33 -0.28
C ILE A 68 -5.16 -12.69 0.06
N GLN A 69 -5.79 -13.51 0.88
CA GLN A 69 -5.23 -14.81 1.27
C GLN A 69 -5.08 -15.76 0.08
N ALA A 70 -6.02 -15.75 -0.86
CA ALA A 70 -6.01 -16.62 -2.03
C ALA A 70 -4.96 -16.22 -3.08
N THR A 71 -4.59 -14.93 -3.15
CA THR A 71 -3.67 -14.40 -4.16
C THR A 71 -2.30 -14.05 -3.61
N LEU A 72 -2.26 -13.71 -2.33
CA LEU A 72 -1.16 -13.04 -1.64
C LEU A 72 -0.75 -11.72 -2.36
N ASN A 73 -1.64 -11.15 -3.17
CA ASN A 73 -1.40 -9.93 -3.94
C ASN A 73 -2.17 -8.77 -3.32
N PHE A 74 -1.61 -8.19 -2.26
CA PHE A 74 -2.26 -7.19 -1.39
C PHE A 74 -2.82 -5.93 -2.06
N ALA A 75 -2.38 -5.61 -3.27
CA ALA A 75 -2.78 -4.36 -3.92
C ALA A 75 -3.04 -4.53 -5.40
N PHE A 76 -3.53 -5.72 -5.79
CA PHE A 76 -3.89 -6.05 -7.18
C PHE A 76 -2.85 -5.59 -8.20
N GLN A 77 -1.59 -5.90 -7.91
CA GLN A 77 -0.51 -5.66 -8.85
C GLN A 77 -0.83 -6.41 -10.15
N ARG A 78 -1.01 -5.68 -11.24
CA ARG A 78 -1.28 -6.27 -12.57
C ARG A 78 -0.01 -6.78 -13.25
N SER A 79 1.15 -6.33 -12.77
CA SER A 79 2.45 -6.67 -13.32
C SER A 79 3.38 -7.17 -12.24
N ALA A 80 4.16 -8.21 -12.57
CA ALA A 80 5.32 -8.65 -11.80
C ALA A 80 6.51 -7.66 -11.92
N CYS A 81 6.26 -6.37 -12.11
CA CYS A 81 7.33 -5.39 -12.22
C CYS A 81 8.09 -5.28 -10.89
N GLY A 82 9.41 -5.46 -10.93
CA GLY A 82 10.28 -5.34 -9.76
C GLY A 82 10.16 -6.48 -8.73
N TYR A 83 9.41 -7.55 -9.04
CA TYR A 83 9.31 -8.75 -8.20
C TYR A 83 8.86 -9.99 -9.00
N SER A 84 9.16 -11.21 -8.55
CA SER A 84 8.67 -12.43 -9.21
C SER A 84 7.26 -12.82 -8.73
N GLY A 85 6.34 -13.02 -9.67
CA GLY A 85 5.01 -13.57 -9.42
C GLY A 85 4.53 -14.43 -10.59
N THR A 86 3.46 -15.18 -10.39
CA THR A 86 2.89 -16.09 -11.41
C THR A 86 1.51 -15.60 -11.84
N TYR A 87 1.17 -15.80 -13.11
CA TYR A 87 -0.13 -15.41 -13.65
C TYR A 87 -1.10 -16.60 -13.67
N ASP A 88 -2.15 -16.53 -12.86
CA ASP A 88 -3.28 -17.45 -12.85
C ASP A 88 -4.37 -16.96 -13.82
N ASN A 89 -4.32 -17.48 -15.05
CA ASN A 89 -5.24 -17.13 -16.12
C ASN A 89 -6.69 -17.61 -15.89
N SER A 90 -6.97 -18.37 -14.82
CA SER A 90 -8.35 -18.70 -14.44
C SER A 90 -9.07 -17.53 -13.76
N ARG A 91 -8.33 -16.51 -13.31
CA ARG A 91 -8.86 -15.31 -12.67
C ARG A 91 -9.14 -14.21 -13.69
N PRO A 92 -10.06 -13.27 -13.39
CA PRO A 92 -10.31 -12.13 -14.26
C PRO A 92 -9.03 -11.34 -14.58
N SER A 93 -8.97 -10.83 -15.81
CA SER A 93 -7.86 -9.97 -16.27
C SER A 93 -7.63 -8.81 -15.28
N GLY A 94 -6.36 -8.56 -14.96
CA GLY A 94 -5.96 -7.56 -13.95
C GLY A 94 -5.98 -8.07 -12.50
N ARG A 95 -6.43 -9.31 -12.24
CA ARG A 95 -6.38 -9.98 -10.92
C ARG A 95 -5.70 -11.35 -10.97
N ASN A 96 -4.99 -11.62 -12.07
CA ASN A 96 -4.35 -12.90 -12.34
C ASN A 96 -2.95 -13.01 -11.75
N LEU A 97 -2.30 -11.92 -11.35
CA LEU A 97 -1.02 -12.04 -10.65
C LEU A 97 -1.23 -12.59 -9.23
N ILE A 98 -0.57 -13.69 -8.93
CA ILE A 98 -0.53 -14.35 -7.63
C ILE A 98 0.91 -14.53 -7.16
N PHE A 99 1.13 -14.52 -5.85
CA PHE A 99 2.42 -14.78 -5.23
C PHE A 99 2.42 -16.13 -4.53
N SER A 100 3.56 -16.84 -4.60
CA SER A 100 3.68 -18.20 -4.04
C SER A 100 3.79 -18.20 -2.51
N THR A 101 4.29 -17.10 -1.94
CA THR A 101 4.46 -16.96 -0.50
C THR A 101 3.95 -15.62 0.00
N LEU A 102 3.55 -15.58 1.28
CA LEU A 102 3.12 -14.35 1.92
C LEU A 102 4.23 -13.30 1.86
N ARG A 103 5.47 -13.73 2.13
CA ARG A 103 6.66 -12.89 2.09
C ARG A 103 6.83 -12.24 0.72
N ASP A 104 6.70 -13.00 -0.35
CA ASP A 104 6.83 -12.49 -1.71
C ASP A 104 5.76 -11.44 -2.00
N GLY A 105 4.52 -11.75 -1.67
CA GLY A 105 3.38 -10.86 -1.88
C GLY A 105 3.50 -9.52 -1.18
N ILE A 106 3.77 -9.54 0.14
CA ILE A 106 3.89 -8.30 0.90
C ILE A 106 5.17 -7.53 0.57
N SER A 107 6.27 -8.23 0.27
CA SER A 107 7.52 -7.59 -0.16
C SER A 107 7.37 -6.94 -1.53
N ALA A 108 6.64 -7.57 -2.46
CA ALA A 108 6.32 -7.00 -3.76
C ALA A 108 5.51 -5.72 -3.60
N TYR A 109 4.50 -5.70 -2.72
CA TYR A 109 3.75 -4.49 -2.40
C TYR A 109 4.64 -3.40 -1.79
N ALA A 110 5.43 -3.75 -0.77
CA ALA A 110 6.31 -2.81 -0.11
C ALA A 110 7.30 -2.16 -1.09
N LYS A 111 8.02 -2.96 -1.88
CA LYS A 111 8.97 -2.45 -2.89
C LYS A 111 8.29 -1.58 -3.93
N LEU A 112 7.11 -1.98 -4.42
CA LEU A 112 6.36 -1.19 -5.38
C LEU A 112 6.02 0.20 -4.82
N MET A 113 5.55 0.29 -3.58
CA MET A 113 5.26 1.59 -2.94
C MET A 113 6.53 2.40 -2.67
N ILE A 114 7.59 1.74 -2.19
CA ILE A 114 8.83 2.38 -1.73
C ILE A 114 9.69 2.90 -2.88
N GLU A 115 9.75 2.15 -3.98
CA GLU A 115 10.64 2.41 -5.12
C GLU A 115 9.86 2.86 -6.36
N GLY A 116 8.69 2.27 -6.61
CA GLY A 116 7.84 2.59 -7.76
C GLY A 116 6.99 3.84 -7.58
N TYR A 117 6.53 4.11 -6.35
CA TYR A 117 5.63 5.21 -6.00
C TYR A 117 6.21 6.09 -4.88
N ILE A 118 7.53 6.29 -4.88
CA ILE A 118 8.26 7.04 -3.85
C ILE A 118 7.71 8.47 -3.61
N HIS A 119 7.13 9.10 -4.64
CA HIS A 119 6.50 10.42 -4.53
C HIS A 119 5.30 10.44 -3.59
N VAL A 120 4.65 9.31 -3.35
CA VAL A 120 3.48 9.18 -2.46
C VAL A 120 3.87 9.43 -1.00
N ARG A 121 4.89 8.74 -0.47
CA ARG A 121 5.39 8.99 0.90
C ARG A 121 6.01 10.38 1.05
N TYR A 122 6.60 10.91 -0.03
CA TYR A 122 7.12 12.27 -0.04
C TYR A 122 5.99 13.29 0.11
N ALA A 123 4.91 13.14 -0.67
CA ALA A 123 3.73 13.99 -0.59
C ALA A 123 3.11 13.98 0.82
N TYR A 124 3.02 12.80 1.46
CA TYR A 124 2.56 12.67 2.84
C TYR A 124 3.37 13.54 3.81
N SER A 125 4.69 13.34 3.83
CA SER A 125 5.58 14.04 4.77
C SER A 125 5.70 15.53 4.46
N ARG A 126 5.79 15.92 3.19
CA ARG A 126 5.87 17.33 2.76
C ARG A 126 4.67 18.14 3.20
N ALA A 127 3.46 17.56 3.12
CA ALA A 127 2.24 18.25 3.52
C ALA A 127 2.03 18.29 5.05
N GLY A 128 3.00 17.83 5.85
CA GLY A 128 2.96 17.89 7.32
C GLY A 128 2.37 16.66 8.02
N GLY A 129 2.11 15.57 7.28
CA GLY A 129 1.51 14.34 7.82
C GLY A 129 0.02 14.48 8.20
N ASN A 130 -0.51 13.51 8.96
CA ASN A 130 -1.91 13.45 9.37
C ASN A 130 -2.89 13.63 8.19
N ALA A 131 -4.04 14.30 8.39
CA ALA A 131 -5.05 14.48 7.35
C ALA A 131 -4.56 15.26 6.10
N PRO A 132 -3.81 16.38 6.22
CA PRO A 132 -3.21 17.03 5.06
C PRO A 132 -2.25 16.12 4.29
N GLY A 133 -1.40 15.38 5.02
CA GLY A 133 -0.50 14.37 4.46
C GLY A 133 -1.24 13.27 3.72
N ILE A 134 -2.30 12.70 4.31
CA ILE A 134 -3.13 11.68 3.68
C ILE A 134 -3.73 12.20 2.38
N ARG A 135 -4.32 13.39 2.38
CA ARG A 135 -4.90 13.99 1.16
C ARG A 135 -3.85 14.16 0.06
N ALA A 136 -2.66 14.65 0.40
CA ALA A 136 -1.58 14.83 -0.56
C ALA A 136 -1.07 13.49 -1.12
N ALA A 137 -0.90 12.49 -0.25
CA ALA A 137 -0.42 11.16 -0.64
C ALA A 137 -1.43 10.40 -1.49
N VAL A 138 -2.71 10.41 -1.09
CA VAL A 138 -3.80 9.83 -1.89
C VAL A 138 -3.86 10.50 -3.25
N LYS A 139 -3.83 11.84 -3.31
CA LYS A 139 -3.79 12.56 -4.59
C LYS A 139 -2.59 12.16 -5.45
N ALA A 140 -1.39 12.07 -4.87
CA ALA A 140 -0.19 11.65 -5.58
C ALA A 140 -0.28 10.21 -6.13
N LEU A 141 -0.94 9.31 -5.39
CA LEU A 141 -1.20 7.93 -5.81
C LEU A 141 -2.24 7.88 -6.95
N GLN A 142 -3.32 8.66 -6.83
CA GLN A 142 -4.39 8.77 -7.83
C GLN A 142 -3.88 9.35 -9.15
N ASP A 143 -3.12 10.43 -9.09
CA ASP A 143 -2.59 11.12 -10.25
C ASP A 143 -1.44 10.33 -10.89
N GLY A 144 -0.74 9.51 -10.10
CA GLY A 144 0.47 8.78 -10.53
C GLY A 144 1.72 9.65 -10.61
N TYR A 145 1.67 10.88 -10.07
CA TYR A 145 2.78 11.82 -9.93
C TYR A 145 2.49 12.83 -8.79
N ASP A 146 3.51 13.52 -8.27
CA ASP A 146 3.36 14.73 -7.44
C ASP A 146 4.25 15.83 -8.03
N PRO A 147 3.70 16.95 -8.54
CA PRO A 147 4.50 18.01 -9.16
C PRO A 147 5.55 18.63 -8.22
N ASN A 148 5.39 18.45 -6.91
CA ASN A 148 6.34 18.94 -5.90
C ASN A 148 7.44 17.93 -5.55
N TYR A 149 7.40 16.74 -6.16
CA TYR A 149 8.44 15.73 -5.96
C TYR A 149 9.74 16.18 -6.63
N THR A 150 10.80 16.29 -5.82
CA THR A 150 12.12 16.75 -6.26
C THR A 150 13.15 15.62 -6.35
N GLY A 151 12.74 14.38 -6.11
CA GLY A 151 13.61 13.21 -6.18
C GLY A 151 13.75 12.64 -7.60
N PRO A 152 14.53 11.55 -7.75
CA PRO A 152 14.81 10.95 -9.05
C PRO A 152 13.59 10.28 -9.67
N ALA A 153 13.60 10.12 -10.99
CA ALA A 153 12.65 9.27 -11.69
C ALA A 153 12.76 7.81 -11.20
N SER A 154 11.65 7.05 -11.29
CA SER A 154 11.65 5.63 -10.92
C SER A 154 11.79 4.75 -12.15
N GLY A 155 12.81 3.89 -12.13
CA GLY A 155 13.03 2.80 -13.09
C GLY A 155 12.61 1.44 -12.56
N PHE A 156 11.74 1.37 -11.53
CA PHE A 156 11.40 0.12 -10.84
C PHE A 156 10.94 -1.01 -11.79
N CYS A 157 10.28 -0.66 -12.90
CA CYS A 157 9.80 -1.62 -13.90
C CYS A 157 10.85 -1.99 -14.97
N HIS A 158 12.10 -1.52 -14.87
CA HIS A 158 13.28 -1.73 -15.74
C HIS A 158 13.13 -1.31 -17.22
N SER A 159 11.99 -1.56 -17.87
CA SER A 159 11.73 -1.21 -19.28
C SER A 159 11.22 0.22 -19.47
N GLN A 160 10.81 0.90 -18.40
CA GLN A 160 10.25 2.25 -18.44
C GLN A 160 10.71 3.06 -17.23
N VAL A 161 11.12 4.30 -17.48
CA VAL A 161 11.47 5.29 -16.47
C VAL A 161 10.35 6.31 -16.38
N PHE A 162 9.82 6.51 -15.18
CA PHE A 162 8.71 7.41 -14.92
C PHE A 162 9.20 8.62 -14.13
N ALA A 163 9.09 9.83 -14.71
CA ALA A 163 9.29 11.05 -13.93
C ALA A 163 8.08 11.23 -13.01
N LEU A 164 8.30 11.05 -11.72
CA LEU A 164 7.26 11.03 -10.70
C LEU A 164 6.75 12.42 -10.31
N ASN A 165 7.19 13.45 -11.03
CA ASN A 165 6.84 14.85 -10.85
C ASN A 165 6.11 15.46 -12.05
N SER A 166 5.79 14.67 -13.07
CA SER A 166 5.17 15.17 -14.30
C SER A 166 3.97 14.33 -14.71
N TYR A 167 2.90 15.01 -15.14
CA TYR A 167 1.73 14.39 -15.75
C TYR A 167 2.10 13.56 -16.99
N ALA A 168 3.09 13.99 -17.78
CA ALA A 168 3.45 13.37 -19.06
C ALA A 168 4.05 11.97 -18.90
N THR A 169 4.67 11.69 -17.75
CA THR A 169 5.36 10.42 -17.45
C THR A 169 4.81 9.76 -16.21
N ARG A 170 3.57 10.10 -15.83
CA ARG A 170 2.89 9.57 -14.66
C ARG A 170 2.72 8.05 -14.76
N ARG A 171 2.68 7.39 -13.61
CA ARG A 171 2.32 5.98 -13.51
C ARG A 171 1.09 5.86 -12.64
N ILE A 172 -0.07 5.67 -13.26
CA ILE A 172 -1.33 5.48 -12.53
C ILE A 172 -1.30 4.10 -11.86
N TRP A 173 -1.69 4.03 -10.58
CA TRP A 173 -1.78 2.75 -9.86
C TRP A 173 -2.98 1.92 -10.33
N ALA A 174 -4.18 2.48 -10.19
CA ALA A 174 -5.43 1.87 -10.57
C ALA A 174 -6.11 2.74 -11.63
N GLU A 175 -6.66 2.12 -12.67
CA GLU A 175 -7.44 2.80 -13.71
C GLU A 175 -8.62 3.60 -13.13
N HIS A 176 -9.12 3.18 -11.95
CA HIS A 176 -10.02 3.97 -11.12
C HIS A 176 -9.24 4.61 -9.95
N PRO A 177 -9.17 5.95 -9.88
CA PRO A 177 -8.29 6.67 -8.96
C PRO A 177 -8.84 6.72 -7.53
N TYR A 178 -9.13 5.59 -6.89
CA TYR A 178 -9.52 5.49 -5.47
C TYR A 178 -10.44 6.62 -4.95
N PRO A 179 -11.62 6.85 -5.56
CA PRO A 179 -12.49 7.94 -5.17
C PRO A 179 -12.92 7.80 -3.70
N GLY A 180 -12.72 8.86 -2.91
CA GLY A 180 -13.07 8.87 -1.48
C GLY A 180 -12.12 8.10 -0.56
N MET A 181 -10.93 7.72 -1.03
CA MET A 181 -9.91 7.09 -0.16
C MET A 181 -9.44 8.02 0.95
N ASP A 182 -9.18 9.29 0.63
CA ASP A 182 -8.76 10.31 1.60
C ASP A 182 -9.86 10.59 2.62
N THR A 183 -11.12 10.69 2.20
CA THR A 183 -12.26 10.88 3.10
C THR A 183 -12.51 9.62 3.94
N THR A 184 -12.33 8.42 3.39
CA THR A 184 -12.44 7.16 4.14
C THR A 184 -11.45 7.13 5.32
N ILE A 185 -10.21 7.60 5.12
CA ILE A 185 -9.19 7.65 6.17
C ILE A 185 -9.43 8.82 7.14
N THR A 186 -9.69 10.02 6.60
CA THR A 186 -9.69 11.27 7.40
C THR A 186 -11.01 11.56 8.10
N ASN A 187 -12.10 10.89 7.74
CA ASN A 187 -13.38 11.04 8.40
C ASN A 187 -13.30 10.59 9.87
N SER A 188 -13.69 11.47 10.78
CA SER A 188 -13.67 11.24 12.24
C SER A 188 -14.57 10.10 12.69
N ASN A 189 -15.51 9.65 11.85
CA ASN A 189 -16.35 8.49 12.10
C ASN A 189 -15.65 7.15 11.79
N ASN A 190 -14.53 7.16 11.06
CA ASN A 190 -13.72 5.96 10.79
C ASN A 190 -12.53 5.90 11.75
N THR A 191 -12.82 5.83 13.05
CA THR A 191 -11.80 5.87 14.12
C THR A 191 -10.75 4.78 13.99
N CYS A 192 -11.08 3.63 13.39
CA CYS A 192 -10.13 2.54 13.19
C CYS A 192 -9.06 2.81 12.12
N LEU A 193 -9.27 3.76 11.21
CA LEU A 193 -8.27 4.22 10.24
C LEU A 193 -7.66 5.57 10.65
N ASN A 194 -8.47 6.46 11.22
CA ASN A 194 -8.03 7.80 11.60
C ASN A 194 -6.90 7.78 12.63
N SER A 195 -6.94 6.83 13.58
CA SER A 195 -5.86 6.63 14.55
C SER A 195 -4.56 6.07 13.95
N LEU A 196 -4.61 5.58 12.71
CA LEU A 196 -3.49 4.96 11.99
C LEU A 196 -2.84 5.91 10.97
N MET A 197 -3.14 7.21 11.02
CA MET A 197 -2.53 8.23 10.15
C MET A 197 -1.08 8.57 10.54
N TYR A 198 -0.32 7.60 11.01
CA TYR A 198 1.07 7.74 11.44
C TYR A 198 2.00 6.85 10.60
N ILE A 199 3.30 7.17 10.64
CA ILE A 199 4.36 6.33 10.07
C ILE A 199 4.88 5.42 11.17
N GLN A 200 4.90 4.11 10.94
CA GLN A 200 5.51 3.15 11.84
C GLN A 200 7.03 3.33 11.83
N LYS A 201 7.62 3.63 13.00
CA LYS A 201 9.06 3.89 13.16
C LYS A 201 9.81 2.78 13.90
N THR A 202 9.09 1.81 14.45
CA THR A 202 9.67 0.66 15.15
C THR A 202 9.30 -0.62 14.40
N ASP A 203 10.18 -1.61 14.42
CA ASP A 203 9.90 -2.90 13.79
C ASP A 203 8.72 -3.57 14.52
N PRO A 204 7.61 -3.90 13.82
CA PRO A 204 6.52 -4.65 14.42
C PRO A 204 6.85 -6.13 14.66
N ASN A 205 8.05 -6.61 14.27
CA ASN A 205 8.52 -7.98 14.45
C ASN A 205 7.56 -9.04 13.88
N VAL A 206 7.04 -8.80 12.69
CA VAL A 206 6.16 -9.77 12.01
C VAL A 206 6.95 -11.02 11.67
N TYR A 207 6.49 -12.17 12.18
CA TYR A 207 7.14 -13.46 11.99
C TYR A 207 7.44 -13.75 10.51
N GLY A 208 8.65 -14.22 10.21
CA GLY A 208 9.05 -14.61 8.85
C GLY A 208 9.22 -13.45 7.85
N LEU A 209 9.02 -12.19 8.24
CA LEU A 209 9.26 -11.02 7.40
C LEU A 209 10.55 -10.28 7.82
N PRO A 210 11.67 -10.54 7.13
CA PRO A 210 12.92 -9.83 7.44
C PRO A 210 12.86 -8.40 6.93
N ASN A 211 13.78 -7.57 7.41
CA ASN A 211 13.98 -6.24 6.88
C ASN A 211 14.37 -6.25 5.40
N LEU A 212 13.73 -5.39 4.61
CA LEU A 212 14.06 -5.16 3.19
C LEU A 212 15.24 -4.20 3.02
N TYR A 213 15.43 -3.32 4.01
CA TYR A 213 16.40 -2.23 4.04
C TYR A 213 17.08 -2.14 5.39
#